data_AF-A0A1W6UJA2-F1
#
_entry.id   AF-A0A1W6UJA2-F1
#
_cell.length_a   1.000
_cell.length_b   1.000
_cell.length_c   1.000
_cell.angle_alpha   90.00
_cell.angle_beta   90.00
_cell.angle_gamma   90.00
#
_symmetry.space_group_name_H-M   'P 1'
#
loop_
_entity.id
_entity.type
_entity.pdbx_description
1 polymer ?
#
loop_
_entity_poly.entity_id
_entity_poly.type
_entity_poly.pdbx_seq_one_letter_code
_entity_poly.pdbx_strand_id
1 'polypeptide(L)'
;MPEKGATVKIDWMSIQFFIILSQIHFQRVFIVIGRLRGILIEKQPPEVLIEVNGIGYEVQMPMSCFYELPNVGEEAIIYTHFVVREDAQLLYGFNTVKERALFREVIKANGVGPKLGLGILSGMTATQFVTCVEHEDVSTLVKLPGVGKKTAERLVVEMKDRLKGWGAGDLFTPFTDAAPADSSATSNNAEEEAISALLALGYKPTQASKVVSQIAKPDMSSEQMIREALKSMV
;
A
#
# COMPACT_ATOMS: atom_id res chain seq x y z
N MET A 1 7.08 -64.34 -15.74
CA MET A 1 7.62 -63.12 -16.40
C MET A 1 7.07 -61.92 -15.65
N PRO A 2 7.89 -61.06 -15.03
CA PRO A 2 7.40 -59.92 -14.26
C PRO A 2 7.22 -58.68 -15.14
N GLU A 3 6.09 -58.00 -15.00
CA GLU A 3 5.79 -56.71 -15.63
C GLU A 3 6.65 -55.60 -15.02
N LYS A 4 7.18 -54.73 -15.89
CA LYS A 4 8.02 -53.59 -15.54
C LYS A 4 7.17 -52.50 -14.88
N GLY A 5 7.66 -52.00 -13.74
CA GLY A 5 7.08 -50.87 -13.02
C GLY A 5 7.07 -49.58 -13.85
N ALA A 6 5.90 -48.94 -13.89
CA ALA A 6 5.74 -47.59 -14.43
C ALA A 6 6.16 -46.57 -13.37
N THR A 7 7.31 -45.94 -13.56
CA THR A 7 7.75 -44.78 -12.79
C THR A 7 6.97 -43.55 -13.25
N VAL A 8 6.07 -43.06 -12.38
CA VAL A 8 5.38 -41.78 -12.58
C VAL A 8 6.42 -40.66 -12.44
N LYS A 9 6.80 -40.04 -13.57
CA LYS A 9 7.61 -38.81 -13.57
C LYS A 9 6.73 -37.66 -13.07
N ILE A 10 6.99 -37.22 -11.84
CA ILE A 10 6.41 -35.98 -11.30
C ILE A 10 7.07 -34.82 -12.06
N ASP A 11 6.26 -34.05 -12.77
CA ASP A 11 6.71 -32.84 -13.46
C ASP A 11 6.80 -31.68 -12.45
N TRP A 12 7.97 -31.55 -11.85
CA TRP A 12 8.31 -30.47 -10.92
C TRP A 12 8.17 -29.09 -11.55
N MET A 13 8.29 -28.97 -12.88
CA MET A 13 8.18 -27.71 -13.58
C MET A 13 6.73 -27.22 -13.60
N SER A 14 5.76 -28.13 -13.77
CA SER A 14 4.33 -27.82 -13.66
C SER A 14 3.90 -27.45 -12.23
N ILE A 15 4.46 -28.11 -11.20
CA ILE A 15 4.19 -27.76 -9.78
C ILE A 15 4.76 -26.39 -9.45
N GLN A 16 6.00 -26.11 -9.89
CA GLN A 16 6.65 -24.83 -9.66
C GLN A 16 5.96 -23.70 -10.43
N PHE A 17 5.45 -23.97 -11.63
CA PHE A 17 4.62 -23.04 -12.39
C PHE A 17 3.27 -22.77 -11.70
N PHE A 18 2.64 -23.78 -11.10
CA PHE A 18 1.41 -23.61 -10.32
C PHE A 18 1.63 -22.81 -9.03
N ILE A 19 2.75 -23.03 -8.33
CA ILE A 19 3.12 -22.25 -7.13
C ILE A 19 3.40 -20.79 -7.53
N ILE A 20 4.09 -20.56 -8.64
CA ILE A 20 4.36 -19.22 -9.16
C ILE A 20 3.06 -18.55 -9.63
N LEU A 21 2.15 -19.25 -10.32
CA LEU A 21 0.84 -18.70 -10.71
C LEU A 21 -0.06 -18.41 -9.51
N SER A 22 -0.02 -19.25 -8.47
CA SER A 22 -0.71 -19.03 -7.19
C SER A 22 -0.15 -17.81 -6.46
N GLN A 23 1.18 -17.64 -6.44
CA GLN A 23 1.84 -16.45 -5.89
C GLN A 23 1.58 -15.17 -6.71
N ILE A 24 1.45 -15.27 -8.03
CA ILE A 24 1.15 -14.13 -8.91
C ILE A 24 -0.33 -13.69 -8.79
N HIS A 25 -1.27 -14.63 -8.56
CA HIS A 25 -2.67 -14.28 -8.29
C HIS A 25 -2.90 -13.69 -6.89
N PHE A 26 -2.00 -13.94 -5.92
CA PHE A 26 -2.13 -13.45 -4.55
C PHE A 26 -1.65 -12.01 -4.33
N GLN A 27 -1.09 -11.36 -5.35
CA GLN A 27 -0.62 -9.96 -5.27
C GLN A 27 -1.71 -8.90 -5.46
N ARG A 28 -2.96 -9.28 -5.79
CA ARG A 28 -4.10 -8.36 -5.72
C ARG A 28 -4.56 -8.25 -4.27
N VAL A 29 -3.98 -7.32 -3.53
CA VAL A 29 -4.54 -6.85 -2.26
C VAL A 29 -5.89 -6.21 -2.59
N PHE A 30 -6.98 -6.96 -2.46
CA PHE A 30 -8.31 -6.38 -2.41
C PHE A 30 -8.39 -5.57 -1.13
N ILE A 31 -8.25 -4.24 -1.25
CA ILE A 31 -8.43 -3.32 -0.14
C ILE A 31 -9.92 -3.31 0.19
N VAL A 32 -10.33 -4.12 1.17
CA VAL A 32 -11.75 -4.24 1.57
C VAL A 32 -12.17 -3.05 2.45
N ILE A 33 -11.29 -2.60 3.34
CA ILE A 33 -11.54 -1.46 4.25
C ILE A 33 -10.35 -0.51 4.11
N GLY A 34 -10.59 0.67 3.53
CA GLY A 34 -9.54 1.68 3.29
C GLY A 34 -9.56 2.84 4.29
N ARG A 35 -10.70 3.13 4.89
CA ARG A 35 -10.90 4.24 5.82
C ARG A 35 -12.06 3.93 6.76
N LEU A 36 -11.92 4.30 8.02
CA LEU A 36 -12.98 4.33 9.01
C LEU A 36 -13.23 5.77 9.45
N ARG A 37 -14.49 6.11 9.65
CA ARG A 37 -14.93 7.37 10.25
C ARG A 37 -16.00 7.04 11.28
N GLY A 38 -15.77 7.39 12.53
CA GLY A 38 -16.65 6.99 13.63
C GLY A 38 -16.24 7.59 14.95
N ILE A 39 -16.91 7.18 16.02
CA ILE A 39 -16.63 7.67 17.37
C ILE A 39 -15.59 6.78 18.04
N LEU A 40 -14.58 7.40 18.65
CA LEU A 40 -13.56 6.68 19.40
C LEU A 40 -14.13 6.24 20.75
N ILE A 41 -14.30 4.93 20.95
CA ILE A 41 -14.93 4.36 22.15
C ILE A 41 -13.88 4.02 23.21
N GLU A 42 -12.73 3.50 22.79
CA GLU A 42 -11.69 3.04 23.71
C GLU A 42 -10.29 3.24 23.12
N LYS A 43 -9.33 3.50 24.01
CA LYS A 43 -7.91 3.66 23.72
C LYS A 43 -7.10 2.71 24.61
N GLN A 44 -6.57 1.62 24.06
CA GLN A 44 -5.70 0.67 24.76
C GLN A 44 -4.45 0.38 23.91
N PRO A 45 -3.35 1.14 24.05
CA PRO A 45 -2.22 1.03 23.14
C PRO A 45 -1.68 -0.40 22.98
N PRO A 46 -1.39 -0.87 21.75
CA PRO A 46 -1.47 -0.14 20.47
C PRO A 46 -2.84 -0.20 19.78
N GLU A 47 -3.89 -0.66 20.46
CA GLU A 47 -5.24 -0.88 19.93
C GLU A 47 -6.21 0.25 20.26
N VAL A 48 -7.13 0.52 19.34
CA VAL A 48 -8.25 1.43 19.54
C VAL A 48 -9.54 0.79 19.07
N LEU A 49 -10.64 1.14 19.74
CA LEU A 49 -11.98 0.75 19.35
C LEU A 49 -12.71 1.95 18.75
N ILE A 50 -13.08 1.85 17.47
CA ILE A 50 -13.87 2.87 16.78
C ILE A 50 -15.25 2.32 16.42
N GLU A 51 -16.30 3.01 16.84
CA GLU A 51 -17.68 2.65 16.48
C GLU A 51 -18.10 3.38 15.22
N VAL A 52 -18.52 2.61 14.21
CA VAL A 52 -19.11 3.12 12.97
C VAL A 52 -20.50 2.52 12.83
N ASN A 53 -21.53 3.36 12.95
CA ASN A 53 -22.94 2.95 12.83
C ASN A 53 -23.31 1.74 13.71
N GLY A 54 -22.86 1.70 14.97
CA GLY A 54 -23.13 0.62 15.92
C GLY A 54 -22.24 -0.62 15.78
N ILE A 55 -21.24 -0.62 14.88
CA ILE A 55 -20.24 -1.68 14.77
C ILE A 55 -18.91 -1.18 15.31
N GLY A 56 -18.38 -1.86 16.33
CA GLY A 56 -17.05 -1.60 16.88
C GLY A 56 -15.95 -2.29 16.07
N TYR A 57 -14.99 -1.52 15.56
CA TYR A 57 -13.81 -2.01 14.88
C TYR A 57 -12.59 -1.86 15.78
N GLU A 58 -11.89 -2.97 16.02
CA GLU A 58 -10.57 -2.96 16.64
C GLU A 58 -9.51 -2.62 15.59
N VAL A 59 -8.70 -1.59 15.87
CA VAL A 59 -7.67 -1.11 14.96
C VAL A 59 -6.34 -0.99 15.70
N GLN A 60 -5.30 -1.63 15.17
CA GLN A 60 -3.93 -1.51 15.67
C GLN A 60 -3.23 -0.32 15.01
N MET A 61 -2.70 0.60 15.81
CA MET A 61 -2.06 1.81 15.31
C MET A 61 -0.61 1.92 15.80
N PRO A 62 0.30 2.49 14.98
CA PRO A 62 1.61 2.88 15.48
C PRO A 62 1.47 3.89 16.64
N MET A 63 2.38 3.85 17.61
CA MET A 63 2.34 4.75 18.76
C MET A 63 2.39 6.23 18.35
N SER A 64 3.14 6.55 17.29
CA SER A 64 3.20 7.89 16.70
C SER A 64 1.82 8.40 16.29
N CYS A 65 1.04 7.57 15.57
CA CYS A 65 -0.32 7.91 15.19
C CYS A 65 -1.28 7.91 16.40
N PHE A 66 -1.12 6.97 17.32
CA PHE A 66 -1.99 6.80 18.48
C PHE A 66 -2.05 8.07 19.36
N TYR A 67 -0.91 8.74 19.56
CA TYR A 67 -0.83 9.93 20.41
C TYR A 67 -1.52 11.16 19.81
N GLU A 68 -1.73 11.20 18.51
CA GLU A 68 -2.43 12.30 17.82
C GLU A 68 -3.95 12.07 17.72
N LEU A 69 -4.46 10.92 18.19
CA LEU A 69 -5.89 10.62 18.15
C LEU A 69 -6.70 11.56 19.06
N PRO A 70 -7.94 11.92 18.66
CA PRO A 70 -8.85 12.74 19.46
C PRO A 70 -9.25 12.03 20.77
N ASN A 71 -9.96 12.72 21.67
CA ASN A 71 -10.34 12.11 22.94
C ASN A 71 -11.38 11.00 22.76
N VAL A 72 -11.50 10.12 23.76
CA VAL A 72 -12.60 9.14 23.79
C VAL A 72 -13.93 9.88 23.80
N GLY A 73 -14.86 9.45 22.96
CA GLY A 73 -16.16 10.09 22.70
C GLY A 73 -16.17 11.07 21.53
N GLU A 74 -15.02 11.38 20.92
CA GLU A 74 -14.92 12.27 19.77
C GLU A 74 -14.86 11.51 18.44
N GLU A 75 -15.20 12.18 17.34
CA GLU A 75 -15.09 11.62 15.99
C GLU A 75 -13.63 11.50 15.55
N ALA A 76 -13.25 10.32 15.08
CA ALA A 76 -11.94 10.03 14.50
C ALA A 76 -12.08 9.58 13.04
N ILE A 77 -11.08 9.93 12.23
CA ILE A 77 -10.90 9.41 10.87
C ILE A 77 -9.59 8.64 10.83
N ILE A 78 -9.66 7.36 10.47
CA ILE A 78 -8.51 6.45 10.48
C ILE A 78 -8.39 5.83 9.09
N TYR A 79 -7.23 5.98 8.45
CA TYR A 79 -6.90 5.28 7.21
C TYR A 79 -6.41 3.88 7.53
N THR A 80 -6.96 2.86 6.87
CA THR A 80 -6.73 1.47 7.26
C THR A 80 -6.00 0.65 6.21
N HIS A 81 -5.21 -0.32 6.69
CA HIS A 81 -4.69 -1.42 5.92
C HIS A 81 -5.21 -2.73 6.49
N PHE A 82 -6.04 -3.41 5.70
CA PHE A 82 -6.66 -4.68 6.07
C PHE A 82 -5.74 -5.85 5.72
N VAL A 83 -5.45 -6.69 6.71
CA VAL A 83 -4.60 -7.88 6.57
C VAL A 83 -5.44 -9.12 6.86
N VAL A 84 -5.51 -10.02 5.88
CA VAL A 84 -6.17 -11.32 6.00
C VAL A 84 -5.10 -12.40 6.11
N ARG A 85 -5.22 -13.23 7.15
CA ARG A 85 -4.45 -14.46 7.36
C ARG A 85 -5.42 -15.62 7.51
N GLU A 86 -4.90 -16.84 7.53
CA GLU A 86 -5.73 -18.05 7.72
C GLU A 86 -6.44 -18.07 9.07
N ASP A 87 -5.84 -17.45 10.09
CA ASP A 87 -6.30 -17.46 11.49
C ASP A 87 -6.83 -16.12 12.00
N ALA A 88 -6.67 -15.03 11.23
CA ALA A 88 -7.00 -13.69 11.71
C ALA A 88 -7.32 -12.70 10.58
N GLN A 89 -8.19 -11.74 10.90
CA GLN A 89 -8.46 -10.55 10.11
C GLN A 89 -8.09 -9.34 10.96
N LEU A 90 -7.09 -8.56 10.52
CA LEU A 90 -6.51 -7.47 11.30
C LEU A 90 -6.65 -6.15 10.55
N LEU A 91 -6.98 -5.09 11.28
CA LEU A 91 -6.97 -3.72 10.78
C LEU A 91 -5.80 -2.96 11.38
N TYR A 92 -4.96 -2.40 10.51
CA TYR A 92 -3.90 -1.47 10.88
C TYR A 92 -4.33 -0.05 10.52
N GLY A 93 -4.24 0.89 11.45
CA GLY A 93 -4.74 2.26 11.31
C GLY A 93 -3.64 3.32 11.31
N PHE A 94 -3.88 4.41 10.58
CA PHE A 94 -2.99 5.55 10.43
C PHE A 94 -3.79 6.85 10.35
N ASN A 95 -3.22 7.97 10.80
CA ASN A 95 -3.90 9.27 10.79
C ASN A 95 -3.91 9.89 9.40
N THR A 96 -2.91 9.55 8.59
CA THR A 96 -2.75 10.09 7.23
C THR A 96 -2.60 8.99 6.18
N VAL A 97 -2.97 9.32 4.94
CA VAL A 97 -2.72 8.47 3.76
C VAL A 97 -1.22 8.17 3.61
N LYS A 98 -0.37 9.15 3.96
CA LYS A 98 1.09 9.04 3.82
C LYS A 98 1.66 7.97 4.73
N GLU A 99 1.27 7.96 5.99
CA GLU A 99 1.70 6.93 6.96
C GLU A 99 1.23 5.53 6.55
N ARG A 100 -0.03 5.40 6.10
CA ARG A 100 -0.57 4.12 5.61
C ARG A 100 0.22 3.60 4.41
N ALA A 101 0.52 4.47 3.46
CA ALA A 101 1.31 4.08 2.30
C ALA A 101 2.74 3.72 2.70
N LEU A 102 3.36 4.42 3.66
CA LEU A 102 4.71 4.09 4.12
C LEU A 102 4.71 2.69 4.71
N PHE A 103 3.75 2.41 5.60
CA PHE A 103 3.57 1.09 6.18
C PHE A 103 3.44 0.01 5.10
N ARG A 104 2.62 0.24 4.07
CA ARG A 104 2.45 -0.69 2.95
C ARG A 104 3.75 -0.95 2.19
N GLU A 105 4.60 0.05 2.02
CA GLU A 105 5.92 -0.14 1.40
C GLU A 105 6.88 -0.89 2.34
N VAL A 106 6.87 -0.57 3.63
CA VAL A 106 7.70 -1.24 4.64
C VAL A 106 7.37 -2.74 4.75
N ILE A 107 6.09 -3.13 4.78
CA ILE A 107 5.71 -4.55 4.91
C ILE A 107 5.91 -5.37 3.62
N LYS A 108 6.16 -4.71 2.49
CA LYS A 108 6.61 -5.39 1.26
C LYS A 108 8.09 -5.75 1.32
N ALA A 109 8.84 -5.18 2.27
CA ALA A 109 10.24 -5.53 2.44
C ALA A 109 10.36 -6.94 3.02
N ASN A 110 11.29 -7.73 2.48
CA ASN A 110 11.33 -9.13 2.84
C ASN A 110 11.94 -9.34 4.24
N GLY A 111 11.22 -10.10 5.06
CA GLY A 111 11.50 -10.25 6.49
C GLY A 111 10.80 -9.20 7.36
N VAL A 112 9.99 -8.30 6.78
CA VAL A 112 9.20 -7.31 7.51
C VAL A 112 7.71 -7.59 7.36
N GLY A 113 7.12 -8.16 8.42
CA GLY A 113 5.68 -8.37 8.49
C GLY A 113 4.94 -7.18 9.11
N PRO A 114 3.59 -7.17 9.09
CA PRO A 114 2.76 -6.09 9.64
C PRO A 114 3.08 -5.70 11.08
N LYS A 115 3.34 -6.70 11.95
CA LYS A 115 3.72 -6.46 13.35
C LYS A 115 5.06 -5.73 13.47
N LEU A 116 6.05 -6.11 12.64
CA LEU A 116 7.35 -5.45 12.63
C LEU A 116 7.26 -4.04 12.02
N GLY A 117 6.49 -3.88 10.94
CA GLY A 117 6.22 -2.57 10.34
C GLY A 117 5.58 -1.60 11.33
N LEU A 118 4.64 -2.08 12.15
CA LEU A 118 4.00 -1.26 13.20
C LEU A 118 5.01 -0.88 14.29
N GLY A 119 5.90 -1.81 14.67
CA GLY A 119 7.01 -1.52 15.58
C GLY A 119 7.97 -0.46 15.05
N ILE A 120 8.31 -0.51 13.76
CA ILE A 120 9.16 0.49 13.09
C ILE A 120 8.52 1.86 13.16
N LEU A 121 7.26 1.99 12.72
CA LEU A 121 6.54 3.27 12.73
C LEU A 121 6.12 3.75 14.13
N SER A 122 6.23 2.88 15.15
CA SER A 122 6.07 3.27 16.55
C SER A 122 7.35 3.83 17.17
N GLY A 123 8.51 3.36 16.72
CA GLY A 123 9.82 3.80 17.22
C GLY A 123 10.36 5.06 16.53
N MET A 124 9.84 5.39 15.34
CA MET A 124 10.20 6.59 14.59
C MET A 124 9.04 7.06 13.72
N THR A 125 8.96 8.37 13.50
CA THR A 125 7.98 8.96 12.59
C THR A 125 8.27 8.57 11.14
N ALA A 126 7.27 8.72 10.26
CA ALA A 126 7.44 8.48 8.83
C ALA A 126 8.61 9.28 8.24
N THR A 127 8.75 10.55 8.61
CA THR A 127 9.84 11.43 8.16
C THR A 127 11.20 10.93 8.66
N GLN A 128 11.31 10.57 9.94
CA GLN A 128 12.55 10.04 10.50
C GLN A 128 12.96 8.73 9.83
N PHE A 129 12.00 7.85 9.51
CA PHE A 129 12.29 6.61 8.78
C PHE A 129 12.84 6.89 7.39
N VAL A 130 12.23 7.81 6.63
CA VAL A 130 12.71 8.20 5.30
C VAL A 130 14.14 8.75 5.38
N THR A 131 14.40 9.68 6.31
CA THR A 131 15.74 10.24 6.52
C THR A 131 16.76 9.17 6.91
N CYS A 132 16.37 8.22 7.76
CA CYS A 132 17.23 7.10 8.18
C CYS A 132 17.61 6.21 7.00
N VAL A 133 16.65 5.92 6.10
CA VAL A 133 16.90 5.15 4.88
C VAL A 133 17.78 5.92 3.89
N GLU A 134 17.55 7.23 3.72
CA GLU A 134 18.34 8.09 2.82
C GLU A 134 19.82 8.19 3.25
N HIS A 135 20.07 8.28 4.55
CA HIS A 135 21.42 8.35 5.13
C HIS A 135 22.05 6.97 5.38
N GLU A 136 21.37 5.88 5.01
CA GLU A 136 21.81 4.51 5.24
C GLU A 136 22.15 4.21 6.72
N ASP A 137 21.41 4.82 7.65
CA ASP A 137 21.66 4.69 9.09
C ASP A 137 21.09 3.38 9.66
N VAL A 138 21.76 2.28 9.32
CA VAL A 138 21.46 0.94 9.84
C VAL A 138 21.48 0.90 11.37
N SER A 139 22.33 1.71 12.01
CA SER A 139 22.53 1.68 13.47
C SER A 139 21.27 2.06 14.25
N THR A 140 20.49 3.00 13.71
CA THR A 140 19.22 3.44 14.30
C THR A 140 18.14 2.38 14.13
N LEU A 141 18.06 1.72 12.97
CA LEU A 141 17.09 0.65 12.73
C LEU A 141 17.32 -0.58 13.61
N VAL A 142 18.58 -0.95 13.87
CA VAL A 142 18.92 -2.11 14.73
C VAL A 142 18.50 -1.91 16.19
N LYS A 143 18.31 -0.67 16.65
CA LYS A 143 17.81 -0.39 18.00
C LYS A 143 16.32 -0.70 18.15
N LEU A 144 15.59 -0.89 17.05
CA LEU A 144 14.17 -1.20 17.08
C LEU A 144 13.94 -2.67 17.50
N PRO A 145 12.95 -2.94 18.37
CA PRO A 145 12.66 -4.30 18.82
C PRO A 145 12.25 -5.19 17.63
N GLY A 146 12.94 -6.32 17.48
CA GLY A 146 12.70 -7.27 16.40
C GLY A 146 13.41 -6.98 15.07
N VAL A 147 14.15 -5.86 14.97
CA VAL A 147 14.97 -5.55 13.79
C VAL A 147 16.43 -5.95 14.05
N GLY A 148 16.86 -7.08 13.48
CA GLY A 148 18.26 -7.49 13.51
C GLY A 148 19.12 -6.77 12.48
N LYS A 149 20.47 -6.82 12.63
CA LYS A 149 21.44 -6.20 11.71
C LYS A 149 21.19 -6.54 10.24
N LYS A 150 21.01 -7.83 9.93
CA LYS A 150 20.75 -8.30 8.57
C LYS A 150 19.42 -7.76 8.00
N THR A 151 18.38 -7.70 8.84
CA THR A 151 17.08 -7.14 8.46
C THR A 151 17.18 -5.64 8.21
N ALA A 152 17.90 -4.91 9.06
CA ALA A 152 18.12 -3.48 8.92
C ALA A 152 18.89 -3.13 7.64
N GLU A 153 20.01 -3.80 7.37
CA GLU A 153 20.80 -3.59 6.15
C GLU A 153 19.95 -3.83 4.90
N ARG A 154 19.19 -4.93 4.89
CA ARG A 154 18.30 -5.26 3.78
C ARG A 154 17.17 -4.25 3.62
N LEU A 155 16.55 -3.84 4.73
CA LEU A 155 15.46 -2.87 4.74
C LEU A 155 15.91 -1.53 4.16
N VAL A 156 17.10 -1.04 4.54
CA VAL A 156 17.67 0.19 3.98
C VAL A 156 17.82 0.08 2.47
N VAL A 157 18.42 -1.01 1.97
CA VAL A 157 18.65 -1.18 0.53
C VAL A 157 17.33 -1.27 -0.25
N GLU A 158 16.38 -2.08 0.21
CA GLU A 158 15.08 -2.25 -0.46
C GLU A 158 14.25 -0.96 -0.43
N MET A 159 14.25 -0.24 0.69
CA MET A 159 13.46 0.98 0.85
C MET A 159 14.09 2.17 0.15
N LYS A 160 15.42 2.25 0.05
CA LYS A 160 16.11 3.36 -0.63
C LYS A 160 15.68 3.48 -2.09
N ASP A 161 15.43 2.36 -2.76
CA ASP A 161 14.93 2.37 -4.13
C ASP A 161 13.44 2.73 -4.21
N ARG A 162 12.63 2.22 -3.28
CA ARG A 162 11.17 2.42 -3.24
C ARG A 162 10.74 3.81 -2.77
N LEU A 163 11.55 4.47 -1.94
CA LEU A 163 11.27 5.80 -1.40
C LEU A 163 11.80 6.92 -2.29
N LYS A 164 12.42 6.61 -3.44
CA LYS A 164 12.78 7.63 -4.44
C LYS A 164 11.50 8.36 -4.88
N GLY A 165 11.38 9.64 -4.55
CA GLY A 165 10.19 10.44 -4.86
C GLY A 165 9.13 10.50 -3.75
N TRP A 166 9.35 9.88 -2.58
CA TRP A 166 8.43 9.92 -1.44
C TRP A 166 8.08 11.35 -0.97
N GLY A 167 9.04 12.28 -1.06
CA GLY A 167 8.85 13.69 -0.72
C GLY A 167 8.15 14.53 -1.79
N ALA A 168 8.04 14.04 -3.02
CA ALA A 168 7.60 14.84 -4.19
C ALA A 168 6.09 14.78 -4.49
N GLY A 169 5.31 14.01 -3.72
CA GLY A 169 3.85 13.90 -3.91
C GLY A 169 3.41 12.82 -4.90
N ASP A 170 4.30 12.30 -5.74
CA ASP A 170 4.00 11.35 -6.83
C ASP A 170 3.58 9.95 -6.40
N LEU A 171 3.88 9.53 -5.16
CA LEU A 171 3.56 8.16 -4.70
C LEU A 171 2.15 8.00 -4.11
N PHE A 172 1.33 9.06 -4.04
CA PHE A 172 0.13 9.10 -3.19
C PHE A 172 -1.22 9.12 -3.91
N THR A 173 -1.35 8.45 -5.05
CA THR A 173 -2.69 8.12 -5.58
C THR A 173 -2.79 6.65 -5.99
N PRO A 174 -2.96 5.71 -5.04
CA PRO A 174 -3.78 4.55 -5.36
C PRO A 174 -5.18 5.09 -5.74
N PHE A 175 -5.64 4.76 -6.95
CA PHE A 175 -6.90 5.16 -7.61
C PHE A 175 -8.19 5.01 -6.75
N THR A 176 -8.08 4.45 -5.54
CA THR A 176 -9.20 4.18 -4.62
C THR A 176 -9.42 5.25 -3.56
N ASP A 177 -8.54 6.26 -3.45
CA ASP A 177 -8.69 7.37 -2.48
C ASP A 177 -9.08 8.71 -3.15
N ALA A 178 -9.41 8.69 -4.44
CA ALA A 178 -10.11 9.79 -5.09
C ALA A 178 -11.56 9.82 -4.56
N ALA A 179 -11.75 10.40 -3.37
CA ALA A 179 -13.04 10.99 -3.06
C ALA A 179 -13.32 12.06 -4.13
N PRO A 180 -14.55 12.22 -4.63
CA PRO A 180 -14.88 13.30 -5.55
C PRO A 180 -14.71 14.62 -4.79
N ALA A 181 -13.54 15.23 -4.93
CA ALA A 181 -13.32 16.61 -4.54
C ALA A 181 -13.88 17.48 -5.65
N ASP A 182 -14.78 18.38 -5.25
CA ASP A 182 -15.43 19.34 -6.12
C ASP A 182 -14.42 20.05 -7.04
N SER A 183 -14.86 20.16 -8.29
CA SER A 183 -14.08 20.54 -9.45
C SER A 183 -13.72 22.02 -9.37
N SER A 184 -12.43 22.34 -9.29
CA SER A 184 -11.87 23.51 -9.96
C SER A 184 -10.34 23.50 -9.95
N ALA A 185 -9.77 23.81 -11.12
CA ALA A 185 -8.39 24.18 -11.39
C ALA A 185 -7.38 23.09 -11.80
N THR A 186 -7.18 23.03 -13.12
CA THR A 186 -5.90 23.09 -13.87
C THR A 186 -5.70 21.89 -14.78
N SER A 187 -5.69 22.20 -16.08
CA SER A 187 -5.55 21.31 -17.24
C SER A 187 -4.38 20.33 -17.19
N ASN A 188 -3.43 20.49 -16.28
CA ASN A 188 -2.24 19.63 -16.18
C ASN A 188 -2.48 18.35 -15.36
N ASN A 189 -3.49 18.29 -14.48
CA ASN A 189 -3.71 17.12 -13.63
C ASN A 189 -4.49 16.00 -14.35
N ALA A 190 -5.37 16.37 -15.28
CA ALA A 190 -6.24 15.41 -15.97
C ALA A 190 -5.45 14.46 -16.90
N GLU A 191 -4.38 14.94 -17.53
CA GLU A 191 -3.52 14.12 -18.39
C GLU A 191 -2.70 13.12 -17.58
N GLU A 192 -2.09 13.56 -16.48
CA GLU A 192 -1.29 12.70 -15.59
C GLU A 192 -2.15 11.63 -14.92
N GLU A 193 -3.38 11.98 -14.53
CA GLU A 193 -4.36 11.05 -13.98
C GLU A 193 -4.78 10.00 -15.04
N ALA A 194 -5.02 10.43 -16.29
CA ALA A 194 -5.35 9.52 -17.38
C ALA A 194 -4.18 8.56 -17.72
N ILE A 195 -2.94 9.05 -17.72
CA ILE A 195 -1.74 8.22 -17.93
C ILE A 195 -1.62 7.18 -16.81
N SER A 196 -1.79 7.61 -15.56
CA SER A 196 -1.72 6.75 -14.38
C SER A 196 -2.78 5.64 -14.41
N ALA A 197 -4.00 5.97 -14.86
CA ALA A 197 -5.06 5.00 -15.04
C ALA A 197 -4.75 3.96 -16.14
N LEU A 198 -4.20 4.39 -17.29
CA LEU A 198 -3.79 3.47 -18.36
C LEU A 198 -2.65 2.54 -17.92
N LEU A 199 -1.69 3.05 -17.13
CA LEU A 199 -0.64 2.22 -16.53
C LEU A 199 -1.24 1.15 -15.61
N ALA A 200 -2.23 1.50 -14.79
CA ALA A 200 -2.92 0.57 -13.90
C ALA A 200 -3.72 -0.52 -14.66
N LEU A 201 -4.18 -0.22 -15.87
CA LEU A 201 -4.80 -1.19 -16.79
C LEU A 201 -3.78 -2.10 -17.49
N GLY A 202 -2.48 -1.87 -17.30
CA GLY A 202 -1.41 -2.71 -17.82
C GLY A 202 -0.77 -2.21 -19.13
N TYR A 203 -1.06 -0.98 -19.56
CA TYR A 203 -0.41 -0.40 -20.73
C TYR A 203 1.01 0.08 -20.41
N LYS A 204 1.90 0.04 -21.41
CA LYS A 204 3.29 0.48 -21.25
C LYS A 204 3.36 2.02 -21.08
N PRO A 205 4.30 2.56 -20.28
CA PRO A 205 4.42 4.00 -20.05
C PRO A 205 4.52 4.84 -21.32
N THR A 206 5.32 4.39 -22.28
CA THR A 206 5.51 5.05 -23.58
C THR A 206 4.25 5.04 -24.44
N GLN A 207 3.41 4.01 -24.30
CA GLN A 207 2.15 3.88 -25.02
C GLN A 207 1.06 4.74 -24.37
N ALA A 208 0.95 4.72 -23.04
CA ALA A 208 -0.01 5.50 -22.28
C ALA A 208 0.19 7.00 -22.50
N SER A 209 1.42 7.50 -22.34
CA SER A 209 1.74 8.91 -22.54
C SER A 209 1.50 9.37 -23.99
N LYS A 210 1.86 8.53 -24.97
CA LYS A 210 1.67 8.85 -26.39
C LYS A 210 0.19 8.96 -26.78
N VAL A 211 -0.65 8.08 -26.28
CA VAL A 211 -2.08 8.10 -26.64
C VAL A 211 -2.82 9.21 -25.90
N VAL A 212 -2.52 9.45 -24.62
CA VAL A 212 -3.13 10.56 -23.87
C VAL A 212 -2.77 11.91 -24.50
N SER A 213 -1.50 12.14 -24.84
CA SER A 213 -1.06 13.39 -25.50
C SER A 213 -1.67 13.61 -26.90
N GLN A 214 -2.08 12.56 -27.61
CA GLN A 214 -2.75 12.68 -28.91
C GLN A 214 -4.24 13.06 -28.78
N ILE A 215 -4.83 12.81 -27.62
CA ILE A 215 -6.27 12.93 -27.38
C ILE A 215 -6.57 14.09 -26.43
N ALA A 216 -5.59 14.51 -25.64
CA ALA A 216 -5.70 15.57 -24.67
C ALA A 216 -6.18 16.88 -25.29
N LYS A 217 -7.25 17.42 -24.70
CA LYS A 217 -7.80 18.74 -25.00
C LYS A 217 -7.99 19.48 -23.68
N PRO A 218 -7.82 20.81 -23.64
CA PRO A 218 -7.85 21.59 -22.41
C PRO A 218 -9.17 21.50 -21.62
N ASP A 219 -10.28 21.13 -22.28
CA ASP A 219 -11.61 20.99 -21.66
C ASP A 219 -12.03 19.54 -21.37
N MET A 220 -11.15 18.54 -21.58
CA MET A 220 -11.48 17.14 -21.31
C MET A 220 -11.18 16.76 -19.87
N SER A 221 -12.10 16.04 -19.23
CA SER A 221 -11.81 15.40 -17.93
C SER A 221 -10.91 14.18 -18.10
N SER A 222 -10.22 13.77 -17.03
CA SER A 222 -9.39 12.57 -17.00
C SER A 222 -10.18 11.32 -17.43
N GLU A 223 -11.43 11.18 -16.96
CA GLU A 223 -12.34 10.10 -17.35
C GLU A 223 -12.66 10.06 -18.85
N GLN A 224 -12.84 11.24 -19.46
CA GLN A 224 -13.07 11.36 -20.90
C GLN A 224 -11.82 10.99 -21.70
N MET A 225 -10.64 11.42 -21.25
CA MET A 225 -9.37 11.05 -21.87
C MET A 225 -9.10 9.54 -21.78
N ILE A 226 -9.37 8.91 -20.63
CA ILE A 226 -9.22 7.45 -20.46
C ILE A 226 -10.14 6.70 -21.44
N ARG A 227 -11.42 7.10 -21.51
CA ARG A 227 -12.39 6.44 -22.38
C ARG A 227 -11.98 6.51 -23.86
N GLU A 228 -11.52 7.67 -24.29
CA GLU A 228 -11.16 7.89 -25.69
C GLU A 228 -9.81 7.26 -26.04
N ALA A 229 -8.84 7.27 -25.11
CA ALA A 229 -7.59 6.52 -25.23
C ALA A 229 -7.83 5.03 -25.42
N LEU A 230 -8.71 4.41 -24.61
CA LEU A 230 -9.05 3.00 -24.74
C LEU A 230 -9.73 2.69 -26.08
N LYS A 231 -10.60 3.56 -26.59
CA LYS A 231 -11.21 3.38 -27.93
C LYS A 231 -10.19 3.39 -29.06
N SER A 232 -9.14 4.21 -28.96
CA SER A 232 -8.10 4.28 -30.00
C SER A 232 -7.11 3.11 -30.00
N MET A 233 -7.09 2.33 -28.92
CA MET A 233 -6.17 1.19 -28.72
C MET A 233 -6.80 -0.17 -29.03
N VAL A 234 -8.11 -0.21 -29.36
CA VAL A 234 -8.86 -1.38 -29.84
C VAL A 234 -8.95 -1.34 -31.36
#